data_AF-A0A9D1MEB4-F1
#
_entry.id   AF-A0A9D1MEB4-F1
#
_cell.length_a   1.000
_cell.length_b   1.000
_cell.length_c   1.000
_cell.angle_alpha   90.00
_cell.angle_beta   90.00
_cell.angle_gamma   90.00
#
_symmetry.space_group_name_H-M   'P 1'
#
loop_
_entity.id
_entity.type
_entity.pdbx_description
1 polymer ?
#
loop_
_entity_poly.entity_id
_entity_poly.type
_entity_poly.pdbx_seq_one_letter_code
_entity_poly.pdbx_strand_id
1 'polypeptide(L)' 'RDIDYQQIKGLRLEAREKLNRIRPLNLGQAGRIPGVNPADVSVLMVYLAAGKA' A
#
# COMPACT_ATOMS: atom_id res chain seq x y z
N ARG A 1 -3.96 -1.83 12.16
CA ARG A 1 -3.16 -2.96 11.67
C ARG A 1 -1.78 -2.43 11.36
N ASP A 2 -0.75 -3.04 11.94
CA ASP A 2 0.63 -2.65 11.62
C ASP A 2 1.07 -3.42 10.37
N ILE A 3 0.77 -2.83 9.21
CA ILE A 3 1.16 -3.41 7.92
C ILE A 3 2.58 -2.97 7.62
N ASP A 4 3.48 -3.94 7.47
CA ASP A 4 4.81 -3.67 6.91
C ASP A 4 4.73 -3.64 5.38
N TYR A 5 4.60 -2.44 4.82
CA TYR A 5 4.56 -2.26 3.37
C TYR A 5 5.86 -2.68 2.68
N GLN A 6 6.99 -2.81 3.41
CA GLN A 6 8.23 -3.31 2.82
C GLN A 6 8.15 -4.79 2.40
N GLN A 7 7.25 -5.57 3.01
CA GLN A 7 7.10 -7.00 2.70
C GLN A 7 6.11 -7.28 1.57
N ILE A 8 5.37 -6.27 1.11
CA ILE A 8 4.33 -6.47 0.09
C ILE A 8 4.99 -6.54 -1.28
N LYS A 9 5.13 -7.77 -1.79
CA LYS A 9 5.55 -8.03 -3.17
C LYS A 9 4.58 -7.39 -4.15
N GLY A 10 5.12 -6.83 -5.23
CA GLY A 10 4.33 -6.11 -6.24
C GLY A 10 4.18 -4.62 -6.00
N LEU A 11 4.38 -4.13 -4.77
CA LEU A 11 4.50 -2.68 -4.54
C LEU A 11 5.85 -2.18 -5.03
N ARG A 12 5.83 -1.05 -5.73
CA ARG A 12 7.03 -0.32 -6.14
C ARG A 12 7.72 0.28 -4.90
N LEU A 13 9.05 0.41 -4.95
CA LEU A 13 9.84 0.91 -3.81
C LEU A 13 9.32 2.27 -3.30
N GLU A 14 9.09 3.21 -4.20
CA GLU A 14 8.53 4.53 -3.88
C GLU A 14 7.18 4.44 -3.17
N ALA A 15 6.29 3.54 -3.62
CA ALA A 15 5.00 3.34 -2.97
C ALA A 15 5.19 2.77 -1.56
N ARG A 16 6.09 1.79 -1.36
CA ARG A 16 6.39 1.24 -0.03
C ARG A 16 6.91 2.30 0.93
N GLU A 17 7.86 3.12 0.49
CA GLU A 17 8.42 4.21 1.30
C GLU A 17 7.34 5.21 1.71
N LYS A 18 6.51 5.65 0.76
CA LYS A 18 5.46 6.63 1.01
C LYS A 18 4.34 6.09 1.89
N LEU A 19 3.92 4.84 1.66
CA LEU A 19 2.90 4.17 2.48
C LEU A 19 3.40 3.94 3.90
N ASN A 20 4.66 3.53 4.08
CA ASN A 20 5.27 3.39 5.40
C ASN A 20 5.39 4.71 6.16
N ARG A 21 5.66 5.81 5.45
CA ARG A 21 5.76 7.15 6.04
C ARG A 21 4.39 7.74 6.39
N ILE A 22 3.41 7.60 5.50
CA ILE A 22 2.10 8.27 5.63
C ILE A 22 1.12 7.44 6.43
N ARG A 23 1.22 6.10 6.38
CA ARG A 23 0.33 5.14 7.05
C ARG A 23 -1.16 5.45 6.81
N PRO A 24 -1.65 5.36 5.56
CA PRO A 24 -3.03 5.71 5.24
C PRO A 24 -4.04 4.79 5.95
N LEU A 25 -5.17 5.37 6.36
CA LEU A 25 -6.24 4.68 7.08
C LEU A 25 -7.05 3.72 6.20
N ASN A 26 -7.07 3.98 4.89
CA ASN A 26 -7.80 3.17 3.92
C ASN A 26 -7.19 3.28 2.50
N LEU A 27 -7.64 2.40 1.61
CA LEU A 27 -7.19 2.35 0.21
C LEU A 27 -7.47 3.64 -0.56
N GLY A 28 -8.58 4.33 -0.26
CA GLY A 28 -8.93 5.60 -0.90
C GLY A 28 -7.93 6.71 -0.56
N GLN A 29 -7.46 6.76 0.68
CA GLN A 29 -6.38 7.67 1.09
C GLN A 29 -5.05 7.26 0.44
N ALA A 30 -4.74 5.96 0.44
CA ALA A 30 -3.51 5.43 -0.17
C ALA A 30 -3.39 5.84 -1.65
N GLY A 31 -4.48 5.73 -2.42
CA GLY A 31 -4.49 6.08 -3.85
C GLY A 31 -4.36 7.58 -4.15
N ARG A 32 -4.50 8.46 -3.15
CA ARG A 32 -4.26 9.90 -3.31
C ARG A 32 -2.84 10.33 -2.95
N ILE A 33 -2.02 9.42 -2.43
CA ILE A 33 -0.62 9.71 -2.09
C ILE A 33 0.15 9.89 -3.41
N PRO A 34 0.82 11.04 -3.65
CA PRO A 34 1.62 11.24 -4.84
C PRO A 34 2.67 10.14 -4.97
N GLY A 35 2.79 9.48 -6.13
CA GLY A 35 3.72 8.36 -6.34
C GLY A 35 3.18 6.98 -5.96
N VAL A 36 2.01 6.89 -5.32
CA VAL A 36 1.22 5.66 -5.24
C VAL A 36 0.26 5.66 -6.43
N ASN A 37 0.41 4.70 -7.34
CA ASN A 37 -0.41 4.64 -8.55
C ASN A 37 -1.58 3.64 -8.40
N PRO A 38 -2.53 3.61 -9.35
CA PRO A 38 -3.65 2.66 -9.29
C PRO A 38 -3.21 1.18 -9.20
N ALA A 39 -2.08 0.80 -9.81
CA ALA A 39 -1.58 -0.57 -9.72
C ALA A 39 -1.11 -0.93 -8.30
N ASP A 40 -0.45 -0.01 -7.60
CA ASP A 40 -0.04 -0.19 -6.20
C ASP A 40 -1.29 -0.37 -5.29
N VAL A 41 -2.36 0.38 -5.56
CA VAL A 41 -3.63 0.25 -4.82
C VAL A 41 -4.28 -1.11 -5.08
N SER A 42 -4.25 -1.61 -6.33
CA SER A 42 -4.71 -2.96 -6.65
C SER A 42 -3.92 -4.04 -5.91
N VAL A 43 -2.60 -3.90 -5.81
CA VAL A 43 -1.75 -4.81 -5.02
C VAL A 43 -2.13 -4.78 -3.53
N LEU A 44 -2.33 -3.59 -2.96
CA LEU A 44 -2.80 -3.45 -1.58
C LEU A 44 -4.16 -4.12 -1.37
N MET A 45 -5.10 -3.95 -2.32
CA MET A 45 -6.41 -4.57 -2.24
C MET A 45 -6.32 -6.10 -2.20
N VAL A 46 -5.51 -6.69 -3.09
CA VAL A 46 -5.27 -8.15 -3.09
C VAL A 46 -4.59 -8.61 -1.80
N TYR A 47 -3.60 -7.86 -1.31
CA TYR A 47 -2.90 -8.18 -0.05
C TYR A 47 -3.84 -8.19 1.16
N LEU A 48 -4.69 -7.16 1.28
CA LEU A 48 -5.69 -7.05 2.35
C LEU A 48 -6.76 -8.15 2.25
N ALA A 49 -7.21 -8.46 1.03
CA ALA A 49 -8.19 -9.52 0.77
C ALA A 49 -7.64 -10.93 1.07
N ALA A 50 -6.33 -11.15 0.86
CA ALA A 50 -5.67 -12.42 1.11
C ALA A 50 -5.45 -12.73 2.62
N GLY A 51 -5.95 -11.89 3.53
CA GLY A 51 -5.78 -12.07 4.98
C GLY A 51 -4.35 -11.93 5.48
N LYS A 52 -3.43 -11.42 4.66
CA LYS A 52 -2.00 -11.25 5.00
C LYS A 52 -1.71 -10.00 5.82
N ALA A 53 -2.74 -9.36 6.36
CA ALA A 53 -2.71 -8.03 6.96
C ALA A 53 -2.84 -8.04 8.49
#